data_AF-A0A6M4AZM5-F1
#
_entry.id   AF-A0A6M4AZM5-F1
#
_cell.length_a   1.000
_cell.length_b   1.000
_cell.length_c   1.000
_cell.angle_alpha   90.00
_cell.angle_beta   90.00
_cell.angle_gamma   90.00
#
_symmetry.space_group_name_H-M   'P 1'
#
loop_
_entity.id
_entity.type
_entity.pdbx_description
1 polymer ?
#
loop_
_entity_poly.entity_id
_entity_poly.type
_entity_poly.pdbx_seq_one_letter_code
_entity_poly.pdbx_strand_id
1 'polypeptide(L)'
;MVDHFYDLMDGDPAYARLRAIHAADLSPMRDSLAGFLNGWMGGPRDWFGSGKCVMSAHSPFQIDGELRDQWLSAMRQAMDRVAMDDDLRQTLDEGFARVAAAMVRA
;
A
#
# COMPACT_ATOMS: atom_id res chain seq x y z
N MET A 1 -9.33 -5.44 -3.30
CA MET A 1 -7.93 -5.50 -2.78
C MET A 1 -7.64 -4.31 -1.87
N VAL A 2 -7.68 -3.06 -2.35
CA VAL A 2 -7.41 -1.87 -1.52
C VAL A 2 -8.34 -1.76 -0.31
N ASP A 3 -9.63 -2.10 -0.49
CA ASP A 3 -10.55 -2.08 0.65
C ASP A 3 -10.13 -3.07 1.74
N HIS A 4 -9.87 -4.32 1.38
CA HIS A 4 -9.36 -5.32 2.32
C HIS A 4 -8.05 -4.90 3.00
N PHE A 5 -7.16 -4.21 2.28
CA PHE A 5 -5.91 -3.70 2.85
C PHE A 5 -6.16 -2.69 3.98
N TYR A 6 -7.02 -1.70 3.75
CA TYR A 6 -7.32 -0.70 4.78
C TYR A 6 -8.25 -1.24 5.88
N ASP A 7 -9.14 -2.20 5.56
CA ASP A 7 -9.97 -2.88 6.58
C ASP A 7 -9.10 -3.69 7.55
N LEU A 8 -8.10 -4.42 7.04
CA LEU A 8 -7.13 -5.12 7.87
C LEU A 8 -6.33 -4.15 8.72
N MET A 9 -5.77 -3.09 8.11
CA MET A 9 -4.98 -2.09 8.82
C MET A 9 -5.76 -1.42 9.97
N ASP A 10 -7.04 -1.13 9.77
CA ASP A 10 -7.88 -0.45 10.76
C ASP A 10 -8.41 -1.40 11.84
N GLY A 11 -8.64 -2.67 11.49
CA GLY A 11 -9.29 -3.65 12.36
C GLY A 11 -8.38 -4.60 13.14
N ASP A 12 -7.14 -4.82 12.70
CA ASP A 12 -6.22 -5.79 13.33
C ASP A 12 -5.13 -5.08 14.17
N PRO A 13 -5.04 -5.35 15.49
CA PRO A 13 -4.00 -4.79 16.36
C PRO A 13 -2.56 -5.07 15.89
N ALA A 14 -2.33 -6.11 15.08
CA ALA A 14 -1.03 -6.40 14.50
C ALA A 14 -0.51 -5.26 13.60
N TYR A 15 -1.39 -4.39 13.10
CA TYR A 15 -1.05 -3.25 12.25
C TYR A 15 -1.16 -1.89 12.97
N ALA A 16 -1.26 -1.88 14.30
CA ALA A 16 -1.50 -0.66 15.08
C ALA A 16 -0.44 0.43 14.83
N ARG A 17 0.83 0.06 14.62
CA ARG A 17 1.91 1.03 14.35
C ARG A 17 1.75 1.69 12.99
N LEU A 18 1.45 0.90 11.95
CA LEU A 18 1.13 1.39 10.62
C LEU A 18 -0.14 2.24 10.62
N ARG A 19 -1.15 1.82 11.37
CA ARG A 19 -2.41 2.56 11.49
C ARG A 19 -2.24 3.92 12.16
N ALA A 20 -1.35 4.02 13.14
CA ALA A 20 -1.10 5.24 13.90
C ALA A 20 -0.53 6.40 13.07
N ILE A 21 0.10 6.11 11.93
CA ILE A 21 0.62 7.15 11.00
C ILE A 21 -0.41 7.59 9.95
N HIS A 22 -1.60 6.99 9.94
CA HIS A 22 -2.69 7.36 9.05
C HIS A 22 -3.73 8.23 9.77
N ALA A 23 -4.41 9.10 9.00
CA ALA A 23 -5.54 9.87 9.50
C ALA A 23 -6.67 8.95 10.02
N ALA A 24 -7.54 9.48 10.88
CA ALA A 24 -8.69 8.73 11.39
C ALA A 24 -9.60 8.27 10.24
N ASP A 25 -9.91 9.17 9.31
CA ASP A 25 -10.60 8.84 8.07
C ASP A 25 -9.63 8.30 7.01
N LEU A 26 -9.83 7.04 6.62
CA LEU A 26 -9.03 6.33 5.63
C LEU A 26 -9.56 6.47 4.20
N SER A 27 -10.75 7.05 4.00
CA SER A 27 -11.38 7.15 2.68
C SER A 27 -10.49 7.83 1.62
N PRO A 28 -9.81 8.96 1.91
CA PRO A 28 -8.93 9.59 0.94
C PRO A 28 -7.71 8.72 0.57
N MET A 29 -7.25 7.89 1.50
CA MET A 29 -6.11 7.00 1.28
C MET A 29 -6.51 5.75 0.49
N ARG A 30 -7.74 5.24 0.69
CA ARG A 30 -8.33 4.19 -0.16
C ARG A 30 -8.37 4.63 -1.62
N ASP A 31 -8.93 5.81 -1.89
CA ASP A 31 -9.01 6.36 -3.25
C ASP A 31 -7.62 6.58 -3.86
N SER A 32 -6.69 7.14 -3.06
CA SER A 32 -5.33 7.42 -3.51
C SER A 32 -4.56 6.15 -3.85
N LEU A 33 -4.61 5.11 -2.99
CA LEU A 33 -3.93 3.85 -3.25
C LEU A 33 -4.55 3.11 -4.45
N ALA A 34 -5.88 3.10 -4.57
CA ALA A 34 -6.57 2.50 -5.72
C ALA A 34 -6.15 3.18 -7.04
N GLY A 35 -6.14 4.52 -7.06
CA GLY A 35 -5.66 5.28 -8.22
C GLY A 35 -4.20 5.03 -8.56
N PHE A 36 -3.32 4.99 -7.55
CA PHE A 36 -1.90 4.66 -7.74
C PHE A 36 -1.74 3.27 -8.37
N LEU A 37 -2.40 2.26 -7.80
CA LEU A 37 -2.29 0.87 -8.25
C LEU A 37 -2.86 0.68 -9.66
N ASN A 38 -3.99 1.31 -9.99
CA ASN A 38 -4.53 1.30 -11.35
C ASN A 38 -3.48 1.75 -12.38
N GLY A 39 -2.83 2.89 -12.15
CA GLY A 39 -1.82 3.38 -13.08
C GLY A 39 -0.50 2.60 -13.02
N TRP A 40 -0.14 2.07 -11.86
CA TRP A 40 1.08 1.29 -11.66
C TRP A 40 1.01 -0.08 -12.35
N MET A 41 -0.16 -0.71 -12.37
CA MET A 41 -0.42 -1.98 -13.06
C MET A 41 -0.76 -1.82 -14.55
N GLY A 42 -0.60 -0.62 -15.12
CA GLY A 42 -0.80 -0.35 -16.55
C GLY A 42 -2.23 0.06 -16.97
N GLY A 43 -3.14 0.27 -16.01
CA GLY A 43 -4.45 0.85 -16.24
C GLY A 43 -4.44 2.39 -16.33
N PRO A 44 -5.59 3.05 -16.10
CA PRO A 44 -5.72 4.51 -16.13
C PRO A 44 -4.70 5.20 -15.21
N ARG A 45 -4.04 6.25 -15.71
CA ARG A 45 -2.92 6.93 -15.04
C ARG A 45 -3.31 8.28 -14.42
N ASP A 46 -4.58 8.50 -14.12
CA ASP A 46 -5.10 9.77 -13.59
C ASP A 46 -4.38 10.21 -12.31
N TRP A 47 -4.06 9.24 -11.44
CA TRP A 47 -3.30 9.50 -10.21
C TRP A 47 -1.93 10.14 -10.50
N PHE A 48 -1.21 9.65 -11.51
CA PHE A 48 0.09 10.20 -11.92
C PHE A 48 -0.06 11.55 -12.64
N GLY A 49 -1.15 11.74 -13.39
CA GLY A 49 -1.48 13.00 -14.06
C GLY A 49 -1.78 14.15 -13.09
N SER A 50 -2.15 13.84 -11.84
CA SER A 50 -2.40 14.85 -10.80
C SER A 50 -1.13 15.50 -10.21
N GLY A 51 0.07 15.11 -10.67
CA GLY A 51 1.34 15.62 -10.16
C GLY A 51 1.79 15.01 -8.82
N LYS A 52 1.06 14.00 -8.32
CA LYS A 52 1.44 13.26 -7.11
C LYS A 52 2.67 12.41 -7.35
N CYS A 53 3.57 12.39 -6.36
CA CYS A 53 4.74 11.52 -6.34
C CYS A 53 4.71 10.67 -5.06
N VAL A 54 4.73 9.34 -5.21
CA VAL A 54 4.64 8.41 -4.07
C VAL A 54 5.82 8.60 -3.10
N MET A 55 7.04 8.82 -3.62
CA MET A 55 8.22 9.04 -2.80
C MET A 55 8.14 10.34 -1.98
N SER A 56 7.65 11.42 -2.60
CA SER A 56 7.49 12.71 -1.93
C SER A 56 6.36 12.68 -0.91
N ALA A 57 5.29 11.93 -1.18
CA ALA A 57 4.20 11.74 -0.21
C ALA A 57 4.68 11.00 1.05
N HIS A 58 5.64 10.09 0.91
CA HIS A 58 6.18 9.32 2.03
C HIS A 58 7.41 9.96 2.70
N SER A 59 8.02 11.00 2.11
CA SER A 59 9.24 11.62 2.66
C SER A 59 9.11 12.27 4.04
N PRO A 60 7.95 12.79 4.47
CA PRO A 60 7.81 13.35 5.83
C PRO A 60 7.78 12.29 6.94
N PHE A 61 7.65 11.00 6.61
CA PHE A 61 7.48 9.93 7.59
C PHE A 61 8.77 9.14 7.79
N GLN A 62 9.07 8.80 9.05
CA GLN A 62 10.13 7.85 9.37
C GLN A 62 9.57 6.43 9.22
N ILE A 63 9.83 5.83 8.05
CA ILE A 63 9.40 4.47 7.73
C ILE A 63 10.58 3.55 7.99
N ASP A 64 10.48 2.72 9.03
CA ASP A 64 11.48 1.70 9.34
C ASP A 64 11.06 0.32 8.84
N GLY A 65 11.86 -0.70 9.16
CA GLY A 65 11.59 -2.08 8.76
C GLY A 65 10.27 -2.63 9.29
N GLU A 66 9.86 -2.25 10.51
CA GLU A 66 8.60 -2.74 11.10
C GLU A 66 7.40 -2.15 10.36
N LEU A 67 7.38 -0.85 10.08
CA LEU A 67 6.31 -0.22 9.30
C LEU A 67 6.22 -0.81 7.89
N ARG A 68 7.36 -1.05 7.25
CA ARG A 68 7.43 -1.75 5.95
C ARG A 68 6.80 -3.14 6.03
N ASP A 69 7.16 -3.91 7.06
CA ASP A 69 6.73 -5.31 7.20
C ASP A 69 5.23 -5.42 7.53
N GLN A 70 4.71 -4.51 8.37
CA GLN A 70 3.27 -4.41 8.60
C GLN A 70 2.51 -4.10 7.31
N TRP A 71 3.02 -3.16 6.50
CA TRP A 71 2.40 -2.80 5.23
C TRP A 71 2.40 -3.97 4.24
N LEU A 72 3.53 -4.67 4.10
CA LEU A 72 3.65 -5.83 3.21
C LEU A 72 2.77 -6.99 3.67
N SER A 73 2.70 -7.24 4.97
CA SER A 73 1.81 -8.27 5.55
C SER A 73 0.34 -7.97 5.24
N ALA A 74 -0.12 -6.74 5.48
CA ALA A 74 -1.49 -6.35 5.19
C ALA A 74 -1.80 -6.45 3.68
N MET A 75 -0.88 -6.04 2.80
CA MET A 75 -1.07 -6.13 1.34
C MET A 75 -1.13 -7.59 0.86
N ARG A 76 -0.29 -8.47 1.39
CA ARG A 76 -0.32 -9.92 1.10
C ARG A 76 -1.66 -10.54 1.47
N GLN A 77 -2.14 -10.28 2.68
CA GLN A 77 -3.45 -10.77 3.10
C GLN A 77 -4.59 -10.18 2.28
N ALA A 78 -4.50 -8.91 1.89
CA ALA A 78 -5.49 -8.28 1.02
C ALA A 78 -5.52 -8.89 -0.39
N MET A 79 -4.37 -9.32 -0.90
CA MET A 79 -4.27 -10.06 -2.16
C MET A 79 -4.88 -11.47 -2.02
N ASP A 80 -4.77 -12.13 -0.85
CA ASP A 80 -5.41 -13.44 -0.61
C ASP A 80 -6.95 -13.37 -0.58
N ARG A 81 -7.53 -12.18 -0.44
CA ARG A 81 -8.98 -11.96 -0.45
C ARG A 81 -9.57 -11.79 -1.85
N VAL A 82 -8.75 -11.65 -2.88
CA VAL A 82 -9.19 -11.49 -4.26
C VAL A 82 -8.72 -12.67 -5.09
N ALA A 83 -9.60 -13.17 -5.97
CA ALA A 83 -9.21 -14.21 -6.91
C ALA A 83 -8.16 -13.65 -7.88
N MET A 84 -6.99 -14.27 -7.92
CA MET A 84 -5.86 -13.84 -8.72
C MET A 84 -5.07 -15.08 -9.18
N ASP A 85 -4.51 -15.02 -10.37
CA ASP A 85 -3.58 -16.02 -10.87
C ASP A 85 -2.27 -16.01 -10.05
N ASP A 86 -1.67 -17.18 -9.83
CA ASP A 86 -0.50 -17.33 -8.97
C ASP A 86 0.72 -16.56 -9.49
N ASP A 87 0.94 -16.54 -10.82
CA ASP A 87 2.07 -15.82 -11.44
C ASP A 87 1.87 -14.31 -11.28
N LEU A 88 0.64 -13.83 -11.45
CA LEU A 88 0.29 -12.43 -11.22
C LEU A 88 0.48 -12.06 -9.75
N ARG A 89 0.05 -12.92 -8.82
CA ARG A 89 0.24 -12.70 -7.39
C ARG A 89 1.73 -12.60 -7.05
N GLN A 90 2.56 -13.53 -7.50
CA GLN A 90 3.99 -13.48 -7.25
C GLN A 90 4.60 -12.17 -7.79
N THR A 91 4.25 -11.81 -9.03
CA THR A 91 4.72 -10.57 -9.67
C THR A 91 4.36 -9.33 -8.85
N LEU A 92 3.13 -9.26 -8.34
CA LEU A 92 2.68 -8.15 -7.49
C LEU A 92 3.41 -8.14 -6.14
N ASP A 93 3.58 -9.29 -5.49
CA ASP A 93 4.28 -9.37 -4.19
C ASP A 93 5.73 -8.86 -4.31
N GLU A 94 6.45 -9.30 -5.35
CA GLU A 94 7.81 -8.83 -5.61
C GLU A 94 7.85 -7.33 -5.94
N GLY A 95 6.88 -6.86 -6.72
CA GLY A 95 6.75 -5.43 -7.05
C GLY A 95 6.50 -4.58 -5.80
N PHE A 96 5.58 -5.00 -4.95
CA PHE A 96 5.28 -4.34 -3.68
C PHE A 96 6.47 -4.37 -2.72
N ALA A 97 7.16 -5.50 -2.60
CA ALA A 97 8.36 -5.61 -1.78
C ALA A 97 9.44 -4.61 -2.21
N ARG A 98 9.68 -4.46 -3.53
CA ARG A 98 10.63 -3.48 -4.07
C ARG A 98 10.22 -2.04 -3.75
N VAL A 99 8.95 -1.69 -3.97
CA VAL A 99 8.45 -0.33 -3.69
C VAL A 99 8.51 -0.02 -2.19
N ALA A 100 8.06 -0.94 -1.34
CA ALA A 100 8.08 -0.76 0.11
C ALA A 100 9.51 -0.63 0.65
N ALA A 101 10.46 -1.42 0.13
CA ALA A 101 11.86 -1.30 0.49
C ALA A 101 12.44 0.09 0.14
N ALA A 102 12.04 0.67 -0.99
CA ALA A 102 12.47 2.01 -1.39
C ALA A 102 11.92 3.12 -0.47
N MET A 103 10.84 2.87 0.26
CA MET A 103 10.27 3.84 1.21
C MET A 103 11.00 3.88 2.56
N VAL A 104 11.76 2.83 2.89
CA VAL A 104 12.46 2.75 4.18
C VAL A 104 13.52 3.83 4.28
N ARG A 105 13.53 4.55 5.39
CA ARG A 105 14.51 5.59 5.72
C ARG A 105 15.13 5.25 7.08
N ALA A 106 16.43 4.96 7.05
CA ALA A 106 17.24 4.70 8.25
C ALA A 106 17.61 6.00 8.96
#